data_AF-A0A972ZBA3-F1
#
_entry.id   AF-A0A972ZBA3-F1
#
_cell.length_a   1.000
_cell.length_b   1.000
_cell.length_c   1.000
_cell.angle_alpha   90.00
_cell.angle_beta   90.00
_cell.angle_gamma   90.00
#
_symmetry.space_group_name_H-M   'P 1'
#
loop_
_entity.id
_entity.type
_entity.pdbx_description
1 polymer ?
#
loop_
_entity_poly.entity_id
_entity_poly.type
_entity_poly.pdbx_seq_one_letter_code
_entity_poly.pdbx_strand_id
1 'polypeptide(L)'
;MAGIDADVLMLGTAMLGAQTPEFQREFLSQTIGHVHPKTVIPLYWDNFVIPWERGGAQFNPRLVDAKPAAGFDLVIDRVERDGGRFVLLQAGDRIVVNTCS
;
A
#
# COMPACT_ATOMS: atom_id res chain seq x y z
N MET A 1 -5.89 9.85 -9.81
CA MET A 1 -5.68 8.92 -10.94
C MET A 1 -7.00 8.71 -11.70
N ALA A 2 -7.60 9.78 -12.23
CA ALA A 2 -8.92 9.69 -12.83
C ALA A 2 -8.90 8.94 -14.18
N GLY A 3 -9.90 8.08 -14.41
CA GLY A 3 -10.06 7.34 -15.67
C GLY A 3 -9.16 6.11 -15.83
N ILE A 4 -8.53 5.65 -14.75
CA ILE A 4 -7.74 4.42 -14.73
C ILE A 4 -8.43 3.43 -13.79
N ASP A 5 -8.84 2.29 -14.33
CA ASP A 5 -9.26 1.13 -13.54
C ASP A 5 -8.14 0.08 -13.54
N ALA A 6 -7.88 -0.53 -12.39
CA ALA A 6 -6.86 -1.56 -12.27
C ALA A 6 -7.28 -2.67 -11.30
N ASP A 7 -7.04 -3.93 -11.65
CA ASP A 7 -7.28 -5.04 -10.71
C ASP A 7 -6.30 -4.99 -9.51
N VAL A 8 -5.10 -4.45 -9.72
CA VAL A 8 -4.05 -4.34 -8.69
C VAL A 8 -3.45 -2.94 -8.66
N LEU A 9 -3.35 -2.37 -7.46
CA LEU A 9 -2.63 -1.13 -7.20
C LEU A 9 -1.42 -1.40 -6.30
N MET A 10 -0.22 -1.22 -6.84
CA MET A 10 1.00 -1.13 -6.04
C MET A 10 1.16 0.30 -5.53
N LEU A 11 1.11 0.50 -4.21
CA LEU A 11 0.94 1.82 -3.60
C LEU A 11 2.11 2.16 -2.68
N GLY A 12 2.86 3.23 -2.98
CA GLY A 12 3.88 3.73 -2.06
C GLY A 12 3.23 4.31 -0.79
N THR A 13 3.48 3.68 0.36
CA THR A 13 2.83 4.07 1.64
C THR A 13 3.80 4.64 2.67
N ALA A 14 5.07 4.84 2.28
CA ALA A 14 6.06 5.43 3.17
C ALA A 14 5.60 6.80 3.69
N MET A 15 5.70 6.96 5.00
CA MET A 15 5.38 8.11 5.83
C MET A 15 3.92 8.53 5.81
N LEU A 16 3.01 7.71 5.26
CA LEU A 16 1.59 8.07 5.13
C LEU A 16 0.95 8.32 6.50
N GLY A 17 1.27 7.51 7.51
CA GLY A 17 0.74 7.65 8.87
C GLY A 17 1.22 8.92 9.57
N ALA A 18 2.39 9.45 9.19
CA ALA A 18 2.94 10.70 9.70
C ALA A 18 2.43 11.97 8.99
N GLN A 19 1.72 11.85 7.86
CA GLN A 19 1.17 13.00 7.14
C GLN A 19 -0.04 13.62 7.85
N THR A 20 -0.42 14.82 7.41
CA THR A 20 -1.63 15.47 7.92
C THR A 20 -2.89 14.69 7.54
N PRO A 21 -3.97 14.77 8.34
CA PRO A 21 -5.25 14.14 7.99
C PRO A 21 -5.77 14.56 6.61
N GLU A 22 -5.55 15.82 6.22
CA GLU A 22 -5.93 16.35 4.89
C GLU A 22 -5.18 15.62 3.79
N PHE A 23 -3.87 15.47 3.94
CA PHE A 23 -3.04 14.75 2.98
C PHE A 23 -3.46 13.27 2.90
N GLN A 24 -3.67 12.61 4.04
CA GLN A 24 -4.08 11.21 4.08
C GLN A 24 -5.41 10.99 3.34
N ARG A 25 -6.41 11.85 3.58
CA ARG A 25 -7.70 11.78 2.90
C ARG A 25 -7.56 12.00 1.40
N GLU A 26 -6.81 13.02 0.99
CA GLU A 26 -6.62 13.35 -0.42
C GLU A 26 -5.85 12.24 -1.15
N PHE A 27 -4.78 11.74 -0.54
CA PHE A 27 -3.99 10.63 -1.06
C PHE A 27 -4.86 9.39 -1.29
N LEU A 28 -5.63 8.95 -0.28
CA LEU A 28 -6.51 7.78 -0.40
C LEU A 28 -7.62 8.01 -1.43
N SER A 29 -8.18 9.21 -1.50
CA SER A 29 -9.19 9.59 -2.49
C SER A 29 -8.63 9.50 -3.91
N GLN A 30 -7.51 10.17 -4.19
CA GLN A 30 -6.90 10.22 -5.51
C GLN A 30 -6.29 8.89 -5.96
N THR A 31 -6.03 7.97 -5.02
CA THR A 31 -5.49 6.65 -5.27
C THR A 31 -6.58 5.58 -5.30
N ILE A 32 -6.86 4.94 -4.17
CA ILE A 32 -7.83 3.85 -4.04
C ILE A 32 -9.22 4.30 -4.49
N GLY A 33 -9.63 5.51 -4.11
CA GLY A 33 -10.95 6.05 -4.43
C GLY A 33 -11.16 6.44 -5.90
N HIS A 34 -10.11 6.57 -6.71
CA HIS A 34 -10.27 6.80 -8.15
C HIS A 34 -10.04 5.53 -8.97
N VAL A 35 -9.15 4.65 -8.52
CA VAL A 35 -8.75 3.44 -9.25
C VAL A 35 -9.62 2.23 -8.94
N HIS A 36 -10.32 2.25 -7.79
CA HIS A 36 -11.16 1.16 -7.29
C HIS A 36 -10.51 -0.23 -7.40
N PRO A 37 -9.27 -0.41 -6.89
CA PRO A 37 -8.54 -1.65 -7.10
C PRO A 37 -9.13 -2.81 -6.31
N LYS A 38 -9.15 -4.00 -6.91
CA LYS A 38 -9.54 -5.24 -6.22
C LYS A 38 -8.46 -5.68 -5.22
N THR A 39 -7.18 -5.38 -5.50
CA THR A 39 -6.05 -5.71 -4.62
C THR A 39 -5.11 -4.51 -4.48
N VAL A 40 -4.76 -4.12 -3.25
CA VAL A 40 -3.72 -3.13 -2.96
C VAL A 40 -2.50 -3.82 -2.35
N ILE A 41 -1.32 -3.53 -2.90
CA ILE A 41 -0.03 -4.03 -2.41
C ILE A 41 0.80 -2.82 -1.99
N PRO A 42 1.15 -2.64 -0.71
CA PRO A 42 1.97 -1.52 -0.29
C PRO A 42 3.41 -1.69 -0.80
N LEU A 43 4.03 -0.59 -1.20
CA LEU A 43 5.44 -0.45 -1.50
C LEU A 43 6.09 0.50 -0.50
N TYR A 44 7.40 0.37 -0.35
CA TYR A 44 8.21 1.19 0.55
C TYR A 44 7.80 1.10 2.01
N TRP A 45 7.32 -0.08 2.41
CA TRP A 45 7.05 -0.39 3.81
C TRP A 45 8.26 -0.98 4.52
N ASP A 46 9.27 -1.43 3.78
CA ASP A 46 10.48 -2.09 4.24
C ASP A 46 11.70 -1.17 4.14
N ASN A 47 12.85 -1.70 4.54
CA ASN A 47 14.14 -1.05 4.49
C ASN A 47 14.75 -1.18 3.10
N PHE A 48 14.31 -0.37 2.15
CA PHE A 48 14.78 -0.40 0.77
C PHE A 48 16.18 0.21 0.55
N VAL A 49 16.90 0.58 1.62
CA VAL A 49 18.28 1.12 1.56
C VAL A 49 19.35 0.13 2.03
N ILE A 50 18.97 -1.09 2.40
CA ILE A 50 19.91 -2.21 2.65
C ILE A 50 19.93 -3.15 1.44
N PRO A 51 21.00 -3.95 1.26
CA PRO A 51 21.05 -4.95 0.21
C PRO A 51 19.82 -5.88 0.25
N TRP A 52 19.24 -6.12 -0.92
CA TRP A 52 18.07 -6.98 -1.03
C TRP A 52 18.41 -8.45 -0.76
N GLU A 53 17.56 -9.12 0.01
CA GLU A 53 17.63 -10.56 0.26
C GLU A 53 16.22 -11.16 0.22
N ARG A 54 16.07 -12.34 -0.39
CA ARG A 54 14.79 -13.07 -0.43
C ARG A 54 14.33 -13.39 1.00
N GLY A 55 13.11 -12.99 1.34
CA GLY A 55 12.53 -13.16 2.67
C GLY A 55 13.12 -12.23 3.75
N GLY A 56 14.06 -11.37 3.37
CA GLY A 56 14.83 -10.52 4.28
C GLY A 56 14.34 -9.08 4.36
N ALA A 57 13.15 -8.74 3.84
CA ALA A 57 12.64 -7.38 3.95
C ALA A 57 12.34 -7.06 5.41
N GLN A 58 13.01 -6.04 5.92
CA GLN A 58 12.93 -5.61 7.31
C GLN A 58 12.22 -4.28 7.39
N PHE A 59 11.36 -4.09 8.39
CA PHE A 59 10.71 -2.81 8.63
C PHE A 59 11.73 -1.75 9.07
N ASN A 60 11.64 -0.53 8.52
CA ASN A 60 12.45 0.61 8.97
C ASN A 60 11.56 1.76 9.50
N PRO A 61 11.42 1.92 10.83
CA PRO A 61 10.54 2.94 11.42
C PRO A 61 10.96 4.38 11.10
N ARG A 62 12.20 4.61 10.66
CA ARG A 62 12.68 5.96 10.30
C ARG A 62 12.33 6.36 8.88
N LEU A 63 12.17 5.40 7.98
CA LEU A 63 11.85 5.64 6.57
C LEU A 63 10.36 5.48 6.26
N VAL A 64 9.66 4.68 7.07
CA VAL A 64 8.30 4.25 6.77
C VAL A 64 7.29 4.94 7.66
N ASP A 65 7.36 4.79 8.98
CA ASP A 65 6.53 5.54 9.93
C ASP A 65 7.02 5.18 11.33
N ALA A 66 7.02 6.14 12.25
CA ALA A 66 7.32 5.83 13.66
C ALA A 66 6.27 4.88 14.27
N LYS A 67 5.06 4.85 13.69
CA LYS A 67 3.95 3.94 14.02
C LYS A 67 3.45 3.28 12.73
N PRO A 68 4.07 2.19 12.25
CA PRO A 68 3.72 1.54 10.97
C PRO A 68 2.25 1.26 10.78
N ALA A 69 1.58 0.82 11.85
CA ALA A 69 0.17 0.51 11.83
C ALA A 69 -0.68 1.69 11.35
N ALA A 70 -0.32 2.93 11.71
CA ALA A 70 -1.12 4.10 11.36
C ALA A 70 -1.28 4.30 9.84
N GLY A 71 -0.21 4.12 9.05
CA GLY A 71 -0.29 4.23 7.59
C GLY A 71 -0.97 3.03 6.94
N PHE A 72 -0.72 1.82 7.44
CA PHE A 72 -1.32 0.59 6.91
C PHE A 72 -2.81 0.49 7.22
N ASP A 73 -3.22 0.78 8.45
CA ASP A 73 -4.62 0.75 8.88
C ASP A 73 -5.47 1.69 8.01
N LEU A 74 -4.96 2.88 7.66
CA LEU A 74 -5.63 3.79 6.74
C LEU A 74 -5.89 3.18 5.35
N VAL A 75 -4.91 2.44 4.83
CA VAL A 75 -5.00 1.78 3.51
C VAL A 75 -5.92 0.56 3.59
N ILE A 76 -5.78 -0.26 4.63
CA ILE A 76 -6.62 -1.44 4.90
C ILE A 76 -8.07 -1.02 5.03
N ASP A 77 -8.37 -0.07 5.93
CA ASP A 77 -9.72 0.45 6.15
C ASP A 77 -10.32 1.03 4.86
N ARG A 78 -9.51 1.67 4.03
CA ARG A 78 -10.00 2.23 2.77
C ARG A 78 -10.31 1.13 1.75
N VAL A 79 -9.38 0.20 1.51
CA VAL A 79 -9.55 -0.83 0.49
C VAL A 79 -10.64 -1.82 0.85
N GLU A 80 -10.77 -2.19 2.12
CA GLU A 80 -11.81 -3.12 2.59
C GLU A 80 -13.20 -2.49 2.50
N ARG A 81 -13.34 -1.20 2.84
CA ARG A 81 -14.60 -0.47 2.68
C ARG A 81 -15.05 -0.41 1.22
N ASP A 82 -14.10 -0.34 0.29
CA ASP A 82 -14.35 -0.30 -1.15
C ASP A 82 -14.48 -1.73 -1.76
N GLY A 83 -14.48 -2.78 -0.92
CA GLY A 83 -14.69 -4.18 -1.34
C GLY A 83 -13.45 -4.87 -1.93
N GLY A 84 -12.28 -4.23 -1.85
CA GLY A 84 -10.99 -4.82 -2.23
C GLY A 84 -10.29 -5.51 -1.06
N ARG A 85 -9.04 -5.90 -1.28
CA ARG A 85 -8.17 -6.49 -0.25
C ARG A 85 -6.78 -5.86 -0.21
N PHE A 86 -6.20 -5.85 0.98
CA PHE A 86 -4.80 -5.51 1.18
C PHE A 86 -3.93 -6.77 1.20
N VAL A 87 -2.78 -6.75 0.51
CA VAL A 87 -1.82 -7.86 0.50
C VAL A 87 -0.41 -7.32 0.71
N LEU A 88 0.18 -7.65 1.86
CA LEU A 88 1.59 -7.40 2.13
C LEU A 88 2.43 -8.52 1.53
N LEU A 89 3.40 -8.16 0.68
CA LEU A 89 4.36 -9.11 0.10
C LEU A 89 5.73 -8.94 0.75
N GLN A 90 6.37 -10.06 1.08
CA GLN A 90 7.77 -10.13 1.50
C GLN A 90 8.70 -10.03 0.26
N ALA A 91 9.99 -9.73 0.48
CA ALA A 91 11.01 -9.74 -0.57
C ALA A 91 11.06 -11.10 -1.30
N GLY A 92 10.70 -11.06 -2.58
CA GLY A 92 10.72 -12.24 -3.45
C GLY A 92 9.45 -13.08 -3.41
N ASP A 93 8.42 -12.67 -2.66
CA ASP A 93 7.09 -13.25 -2.73
C ASP A 93 6.46 -13.02 -4.11
N ARG A 94 5.44 -13.83 -4.39
CA ARG A 94 4.68 -13.77 -5.64
C ARG A 94 3.20 -13.87 -5.33
N ILE A 95 2.41 -13.14 -6.11
CA ILE A 95 0.97 -13.24 -6.11
C ILE A 95 0.48 -13.53 -7.52
N VAL A 96 -0.49 -14.43 -7.63
CA VAL A 96 -1.23 -14.66 -8.87
C VAL A 96 -2.55 -13.94 -8.74
N VAL A 97 -2.89 -13.17 -9.76
CA VAL A 97 -4.10 -12.36 -9.78
C VAL A 97 -4.94 -12.90 -10.93
N ASN A 98 -6.06 -13.52 -10.58
CA ASN A 98 -7.01 -14.02 -11.57
C ASN A 98 -7.99 -12.88 -11.89
N THR A 99 -7.88 -12.33 -13.09
CA THR A 99 -8.78 -11.30 -13.58
C THR A 99 -9.92 -11.97 -14.33
N CYS A 100 -11.12 -12.01 -13.73
CA CYS A 100 -12.33 -12.27 -14.50
C CYS A 100 -12.85 -10.92 -15.02
N SER A 101 -12.88 -10.80 -16.34
CA SER A 101 -13.47 -9.70 -17.12
C SER A 101 -14.98 -9.79 -17.16
#